data_AF-A0A2V7HCZ8-F1
#
_entry.id   AF-A0A2V7HCZ8-F1
#
_cell.length_a   1.000
_cell.length_b   1.000
_cell.length_c   1.000
_cell.angle_alpha   90.00
_cell.angle_beta   90.00
_cell.angle_gamma   90.00
#
_symmetry.space_group_name_H-M   'P 1'
#
loop_
_entity.id
_entity.type
_entity.pdbx_description
1 polymer ?
#
loop_
_entity_poly.entity_id
_entity_poly.type
_entity_poly.pdbx_seq_one_letter_code
_entity_poly.pdbx_strand_id
1 'polypeptide(L)'
;MKSALIALMLAFALIIPVAASAQDWVMDWTSTGHDLFNNWSIRGTSTATLTNEPGGLPPFFSTPVHILGWTYQGQSYGGFIAEGQFQTPDFAAPVPPLATNGGTGRFHPDFSSGTFTLSGSSFSLDLDMGTGHITDHLVASGRLAPSASAAEPTVLLLSTAGLVGAAVLRRFRRA
;
A
#
# COMPACT_ATOMS: atom_id res chain seq x y z
N MET A 1 11.92 42.86 -11.42
CA MET A 1 12.40 42.04 -10.29
C MET A 1 11.29 41.23 -9.62
N LYS A 2 10.09 41.78 -9.36
CA LYS A 2 8.97 41.03 -8.75
C LYS A 2 8.43 39.87 -9.60
N SER A 3 8.37 40.03 -10.92
CA SER A 3 7.83 39.04 -11.86
C SER A 3 8.71 37.79 -12.02
N ALA A 4 10.03 37.92 -11.93
CA ALA A 4 10.96 36.79 -11.97
C ALA A 4 10.91 35.95 -10.69
N LEU A 5 10.67 36.60 -9.54
CA LEU A 5 10.54 35.92 -8.25
C LEU A 5 9.23 35.11 -8.17
N ILE A 6 8.15 35.65 -8.74
CA ILE A 6 6.85 34.97 -8.81
C ILE A 6 6.92 33.76 -9.76
N ALA A 7 7.57 33.89 -10.91
CA ALA A 7 7.78 32.77 -11.84
C ALA A 7 8.63 31.65 -11.23
N LEU A 8 9.66 32.00 -10.44
CA LEU A 8 10.48 31.03 -9.72
C LEU A 8 9.71 30.34 -8.59
N MET A 9 8.86 31.07 -7.85
CA MET A 9 7.99 30.47 -6.83
C MET A 9 6.90 29.57 -7.43
N LEU A 10 6.32 29.93 -8.59
CA LEU A 10 5.37 29.08 -9.28
C LEU A 10 6.04 27.80 -9.82
N ALA A 11 7.27 27.90 -10.33
CA ALA A 11 8.04 26.76 -10.76
C ALA A 11 8.39 25.81 -9.60
N PHE A 12 8.68 26.35 -8.40
CA PHE A 12 8.88 25.54 -7.19
C PHE A 12 7.59 24.90 -6.67
N ALA A 13 6.45 25.60 -6.77
CA ALA A 13 5.14 25.05 -6.38
C ALA A 13 4.66 23.94 -7.33
N LEU A 14 5.07 23.97 -8.61
CA LEU A 14 4.75 22.93 -9.60
C LEU A 14 5.66 21.69 -9.56
N ILE A 15 6.75 21.71 -8.77
CA ILE A 15 7.63 20.54 -8.58
C ILE A 15 7.21 19.75 -7.32
N ILE A 16 6.17 20.16 -6.59
CA ILE A 16 5.59 19.31 -5.56
C ILE A 16 5.00 18.10 -6.29
N PRO A 17 5.59 16.89 -6.16
CA PRO A 17 4.91 15.71 -6.63
C PRO A 17 3.70 15.59 -5.70
N VAL A 18 2.49 15.83 -6.20
CA VAL A 18 1.31 15.19 -5.61
C VAL A 18 1.38 13.73 -6.02
N ALA A 19 2.44 13.05 -5.58
CA ALA A 19 2.44 11.62 -5.51
C ALA A 19 1.49 11.32 -4.37
N ALA A 20 0.32 10.76 -4.68
CA ALA A 20 -0.37 9.91 -3.72
C ALA A 20 0.65 8.82 -3.34
N SER A 21 1.42 9.05 -2.29
CA SER A 21 2.49 8.15 -1.90
C SER A 21 1.83 6.87 -1.42
N ALA A 22 2.13 5.76 -2.09
CA ALA A 22 1.91 4.44 -1.53
C ALA A 22 2.61 4.43 -0.18
N GLN A 23 1.83 4.35 0.89
CA GLN A 23 2.39 4.19 2.22
C GLN A 23 2.72 2.71 2.39
N ASP A 24 3.88 2.41 2.97
CA ASP A 24 4.25 1.05 3.34
C ASP A 24 3.56 0.67 4.66
N TRP A 25 2.82 -0.42 4.65
CA TRP A 25 2.09 -0.96 5.79
C TRP A 25 2.61 -2.34 6.17
N VAL A 26 2.47 -2.68 7.44
CA VAL A 26 2.53 -4.07 7.91
C VAL A 26 1.10 -4.50 8.21
N MET A 27 0.64 -5.55 7.53
CA MET A 27 -0.71 -6.06 7.62
C MET A 27 -0.69 -7.46 8.22
N ASP A 28 -1.33 -7.61 9.38
CA ASP A 28 -1.67 -8.90 9.97
C ASP A 28 -3.04 -9.32 9.44
N TRP A 29 -3.16 -10.55 8.97
CA TRP A 29 -4.38 -11.01 8.32
C TRP A 29 -4.69 -12.49 8.63
N THR A 30 -5.97 -12.82 8.54
CA THR A 30 -6.53 -14.16 8.68
C THR A 30 -7.58 -14.36 7.62
N SER A 31 -7.39 -15.35 6.74
CA SER A 31 -8.40 -15.85 5.81
C SER A 31 -8.95 -17.17 6.31
N THR A 32 -10.26 -17.27 6.41
CA THR A 32 -10.99 -18.47 6.81
C THR A 32 -12.14 -18.71 5.86
N GLY A 33 -12.38 -19.96 5.49
CA GLY A 33 -13.46 -20.23 4.56
C GLY A 33 -13.65 -21.71 4.32
N HIS A 34 -14.51 -22.01 3.36
CA HIS A 34 -14.81 -23.37 2.98
C HIS A 34 -15.25 -23.46 1.52
N ASP A 35 -15.05 -24.66 0.96
CA ASP A 35 -15.65 -25.10 -0.29
C ASP A 35 -16.49 -26.37 -0.06
N LEU A 36 -16.85 -27.07 -1.13
CA LEU A 36 -17.60 -28.33 -1.06
C LEU A 36 -16.87 -29.50 -0.37
N PHE A 37 -15.56 -29.41 -0.19
CA PHE A 37 -14.70 -30.54 0.19
C PHE A 37 -13.78 -30.23 1.38
N ASN A 38 -13.52 -28.96 1.68
CA ASN A 38 -12.45 -28.49 2.53
C ASN A 38 -12.89 -27.26 3.34
N ASN A 39 -12.30 -27.10 4.51
CA ASN A 39 -12.31 -25.85 5.27
C ASN A 39 -10.87 -25.34 5.37
N TRP A 40 -10.68 -24.03 5.53
CA TRP A 40 -9.37 -23.45 5.75
C TRP A 40 -9.34 -22.35 6.81
N SER A 41 -8.14 -22.15 7.33
CA SER A 41 -7.77 -21.05 8.21
C SER A 41 -6.29 -20.76 7.98
N ILE A 42 -6.00 -19.73 7.18
CA ILE A 42 -4.65 -19.28 6.84
C ILE A 42 -4.43 -17.94 7.52
N ARG A 43 -3.26 -17.76 8.14
CA ARG A 43 -2.88 -16.51 8.79
C ARG A 43 -1.49 -16.10 8.34
N GLY A 44 -1.25 -14.80 8.34
CA GLY A 44 0.06 -14.27 7.99
C GLY A 44 0.21 -12.82 8.37
N THR A 45 1.45 -12.37 8.21
CA THR A 45 1.84 -10.97 8.26
C THR A 45 2.53 -10.65 6.94
N SER A 46 2.09 -9.61 6.27
CA SER A 46 2.61 -9.21 4.96
C SER A 46 2.91 -7.72 4.94
N THR A 47 3.95 -7.33 4.20
CA THR A 47 4.07 -5.94 3.75
C THR A 47 2.89 -5.65 2.82
N ALA A 48 2.25 -4.51 3.02
CA ALA A 48 1.11 -4.08 2.24
C ALA A 48 1.31 -2.64 1.76
N THR A 49 0.73 -2.30 0.61
CA THR A 49 0.65 -0.93 0.12
C THR A 49 -0.81 -0.50 0.12
N LEU A 50 -1.06 0.71 0.60
CA LEU A 50 -2.37 1.35 0.53
C LEU A 50 -2.21 2.68 -0.22
N THR A 51 -2.88 2.80 -1.35
CA THR A 51 -2.83 3.99 -2.22
C THR A 51 -4.23 4.47 -2.54
N ASN A 52 -4.44 5.78 -2.59
CA ASN A 52 -5.67 6.34 -3.14
C ASN A 52 -5.80 5.95 -4.62
N GLU A 53 -7.02 5.65 -5.08
CA GLU A 53 -7.24 5.40 -6.51
C GLU A 53 -7.20 6.72 -7.31
N PRO A 54 -6.30 6.88 -8.31
CA PRO A 54 -6.25 8.08 -9.13
C PRO A 54 -7.25 7.98 -10.28
N GLY A 55 -8.44 8.53 -10.07
CA GLY A 55 -9.53 8.50 -11.04
C GLY A 55 -10.85 8.60 -10.30
N GLY A 56 -11.87 9.18 -10.92
CA GLY A 56 -13.19 9.28 -10.30
C GLY A 56 -13.65 7.92 -9.75
N LEU A 57 -14.40 7.94 -8.65
CA LEU A 57 -14.89 6.73 -7.99
C LEU A 57 -15.55 5.80 -9.02
N PRO A 58 -15.31 4.47 -8.97
CA PRO A 58 -16.06 3.56 -9.79
C PRO A 58 -17.57 3.76 -9.54
N PRO A 59 -18.45 3.53 -10.53
CA PRO A 59 -19.85 3.97 -10.50
C PRO A 59 -20.67 3.54 -9.28
N PHE A 60 -20.21 2.50 -8.57
CA PHE A 60 -20.88 1.89 -7.42
C PHE A 60 -20.35 2.39 -6.06
N PHE A 61 -19.37 3.30 -6.05
CA PHE A 61 -18.78 3.84 -4.82
C PHE A 61 -19.23 5.28 -4.58
N SER A 62 -19.75 5.52 -3.38
CA SER A 62 -20.08 6.86 -2.88
C SER A 62 -19.07 7.39 -1.85
N THR A 63 -18.05 6.61 -1.52
CA THR A 63 -17.02 6.92 -0.51
C THR A 63 -15.61 6.83 -1.11
N PRO A 64 -14.58 7.39 -0.45
CA PRO A 64 -13.19 7.25 -0.89
C PRO A 64 -12.79 5.79 -1.13
N VAL A 65 -12.06 5.56 -2.23
CA VAL A 65 -11.56 4.23 -2.64
C VAL A 65 -10.03 4.21 -2.58
N HIS A 66 -9.51 3.13 -2.01
CA HIS A 66 -8.11 2.81 -1.92
C HIS A 66 -7.80 1.51 -2.68
N ILE A 67 -6.59 1.37 -3.19
CA ILE A 67 -6.04 0.10 -3.63
C ILE A 67 -5.20 -0.46 -2.48
N LEU A 68 -5.59 -1.63 -1.98
CA LEU A 68 -4.79 -2.40 -1.03
C LEU A 68 -4.11 -3.55 -1.77
N GLY A 69 -2.80 -3.69 -1.63
CA GLY A 69 -2.03 -4.80 -2.19
C GLY A 69 -1.09 -5.41 -1.17
N TRP A 70 -0.95 -6.75 -1.14
CA TRP A 70 0.03 -7.44 -0.30
C TRP A 70 0.45 -8.78 -0.93
N THR A 71 1.52 -9.39 -0.40
CA THR A 71 2.07 -10.65 -0.94
C THR A 71 2.10 -11.75 0.11
N TYR A 72 1.76 -12.98 -0.28
CA TYR A 72 1.94 -14.20 0.52
C TYR A 72 2.40 -15.35 -0.38
N GLN A 73 3.44 -16.09 0.05
CA GLN A 73 4.03 -17.21 -0.71
C GLN A 73 4.33 -16.91 -2.19
N GLY A 74 4.77 -15.68 -2.49
CA GLY A 74 5.08 -15.25 -3.85
C GLY A 74 3.86 -14.92 -4.71
N GLN A 75 2.65 -14.94 -4.15
CA GLN A 75 1.41 -14.53 -4.80
C GLN A 75 0.97 -13.15 -4.31
N SER A 76 0.43 -12.34 -5.21
CA SER A 76 -0.12 -11.01 -4.90
C SER A 76 -1.62 -11.08 -4.65
N TYR A 77 -2.06 -10.35 -3.62
CA TYR A 77 -3.43 -10.29 -3.13
C TYR A 77 -3.87 -8.84 -2.96
N GLY A 78 -5.17 -8.66 -2.78
CA GLY A 78 -5.83 -7.37 -2.63
C GLY A 78 -6.56 -6.90 -3.88
N GLY A 79 -6.91 -5.61 -3.87
CA GLY A 79 -7.77 -4.97 -4.86
C GLY A 79 -8.33 -3.65 -4.33
N PHE A 80 -9.36 -3.14 -5.02
CA PHE A 80 -10.05 -1.91 -4.60
C PHE A 80 -10.83 -2.14 -3.30
N ILE A 81 -10.72 -1.17 -2.39
CA ILE A 81 -11.41 -1.16 -1.11
C ILE A 81 -11.98 0.23 -0.83
N ALA A 82 -13.22 0.32 -0.35
CA ALA A 82 -13.86 1.59 -0.06
C ALA A 82 -14.11 1.77 1.44
N GLU A 83 -13.94 2.99 1.94
CA GLU A 83 -14.22 3.28 3.35
C GLU A 83 -15.71 3.12 3.67
N GLY A 84 -16.00 2.53 4.83
CA GLY A 84 -17.34 2.36 5.37
C GLY A 84 -18.07 1.09 4.93
N GLN A 85 -18.17 0.82 3.63
CA GLN A 85 -18.85 -0.37 3.10
C GLN A 85 -18.19 -0.90 1.81
N PHE A 86 -18.18 -2.23 1.67
CA PHE A 86 -17.49 -2.93 0.59
C PHE A 86 -18.45 -3.50 -0.46
N GLN A 87 -18.16 -3.28 -1.75
CA GLN A 87 -18.87 -3.87 -2.90
C GLN A 87 -17.96 -3.98 -4.15
N THR A 88 -16.69 -4.40 -4.02
CA THR A 88 -15.77 -4.49 -5.18
C THR A 88 -15.61 -5.94 -5.69
N PRO A 89 -15.75 -6.21 -6.99
CA PRO A 89 -15.43 -7.54 -7.52
C PRO A 89 -13.91 -7.82 -7.50
N ASP A 90 -13.08 -6.76 -7.45
CA ASP A 90 -11.66 -6.89 -7.75
C ASP A 90 -10.77 -7.39 -6.60
N PHE A 91 -11.33 -7.53 -5.40
CA PHE A 91 -10.55 -7.92 -4.23
C PHE A 91 -10.15 -9.39 -4.25
N ALA A 92 -9.03 -9.76 -3.61
CA ALA A 92 -8.69 -11.16 -3.46
C ALA A 92 -7.89 -11.48 -2.21
N ALA A 93 -8.05 -12.70 -1.74
CA ALA A 93 -7.42 -13.22 -0.52
C ALA A 93 -6.77 -14.60 -0.72
N PRO A 94 -5.82 -14.98 0.15
CA PRO A 94 -5.16 -16.28 0.11
C PRO A 94 -6.07 -17.41 0.55
N VAL A 95 -6.13 -18.49 -0.25
CA VAL A 95 -6.83 -19.73 0.08
C VAL A 95 -5.97 -20.94 -0.28
N PRO A 96 -6.27 -22.16 0.22
CA PRO A 96 -5.53 -23.35 -0.19
C PRO A 96 -5.61 -23.54 -1.71
N PRO A 97 -4.52 -23.92 -2.39
CA PRO A 97 -4.52 -24.14 -3.85
C PRO A 97 -5.56 -25.17 -4.33
N LEU A 98 -5.94 -26.11 -3.46
CA LEU A 98 -6.95 -27.13 -3.72
C LEU A 98 -8.39 -26.58 -3.70
N ALA A 99 -8.63 -25.45 -3.01
CA ALA A 99 -9.96 -24.87 -2.87
C ALA A 99 -10.42 -24.08 -4.11
N THR A 100 -9.45 -23.61 -4.89
CA THR A 100 -9.70 -23.04 -6.21
C THR A 100 -9.49 -24.15 -7.23
N ASN A 101 -10.55 -24.64 -7.88
CA ASN A 101 -10.53 -25.66 -8.95
C ASN A 101 -9.54 -25.32 -10.10
N GLY A 102 -8.22 -25.37 -9.87
CA GLY A 102 -7.22 -24.90 -10.84
C GLY A 102 -5.95 -24.20 -10.32
N GLY A 103 -5.72 -24.04 -9.01
CA GLY A 103 -4.34 -23.96 -8.49
C GLY A 103 -3.63 -22.60 -8.39
N THR A 104 -4.34 -21.48 -8.23
CA THR A 104 -3.68 -20.18 -7.98
C THR A 104 -3.52 -19.85 -6.49
N GLY A 105 -4.24 -20.53 -5.59
CA GLY A 105 -4.22 -20.22 -4.15
C GLY A 105 -4.75 -18.82 -3.84
N ARG A 106 -5.62 -18.29 -4.72
CA ARG A 106 -6.22 -16.96 -4.64
C ARG A 106 -7.72 -17.06 -4.82
N PHE A 107 -8.46 -16.57 -3.83
CA PHE A 107 -9.90 -16.43 -3.92
C PHE A 107 -10.24 -15.02 -4.39
N HIS A 108 -10.97 -14.94 -5.49
CA HIS A 108 -11.48 -13.71 -6.06
C HIS A 108 -12.99 -13.85 -6.16
N PRO A 109 -13.77 -13.01 -5.47
CA PRO A 109 -15.20 -13.22 -5.39
C PRO A 109 -15.93 -12.62 -6.58
N ASP A 110 -17.04 -13.23 -6.97
CA ASP A 110 -18.04 -12.56 -7.80
C ASP A 110 -18.75 -11.43 -7.02
N PHE A 111 -18.83 -11.56 -5.69
CA PHE A 111 -19.39 -10.57 -4.77
C PHE A 111 -18.62 -10.54 -3.45
N SER A 112 -18.29 -9.34 -3.01
CA SER A 112 -17.65 -9.08 -1.73
C SER A 112 -18.51 -8.09 -0.93
N SER A 113 -18.53 -8.27 0.38
CA SER A 113 -19.20 -7.37 1.31
C SER A 113 -18.41 -7.28 2.60
N GLY A 114 -18.59 -6.21 3.34
CA GLY A 114 -17.88 -6.02 4.60
C GLY A 114 -17.57 -4.56 4.88
N THR A 115 -16.57 -4.35 5.72
CA THR A 115 -16.19 -3.03 6.22
C THR A 115 -14.70 -2.80 6.10
N PHE A 116 -14.36 -1.56 5.76
CA PHE A 116 -13.00 -1.06 5.82
C PHE A 116 -12.99 0.28 6.55
N THR A 117 -12.07 0.43 7.49
CA THR A 117 -11.87 1.66 8.25
C THR A 117 -10.41 2.04 8.23
N LEU A 118 -10.11 3.25 7.76
CA LEU A 118 -8.79 3.85 7.83
C LEU A 118 -8.82 4.97 8.89
N SER A 119 -7.88 4.91 9.84
CA SER A 119 -7.76 5.89 10.90
C SER A 119 -6.29 6.23 11.14
N GLY A 120 -5.85 7.33 10.54
CA GLY A 120 -4.48 7.82 10.65
C GLY A 120 -3.47 6.77 10.19
N SER A 121 -2.70 6.24 11.13
CA SER A 121 -1.63 5.25 10.90
C SER A 121 -2.06 3.80 11.06
N SER A 122 -3.37 3.53 11.09
CA SER A 122 -3.94 2.18 11.27
C SER A 122 -5.13 1.97 10.34
N PHE A 123 -5.34 0.74 9.89
CA PHE A 123 -6.57 0.34 9.23
C PHE A 123 -7.09 -0.99 9.77
N SER A 124 -8.40 -1.21 9.65
CA SER A 124 -9.05 -2.50 9.87
C SER A 124 -9.87 -2.89 8.65
N LEU A 125 -9.88 -4.17 8.33
CA LEU A 125 -10.56 -4.79 7.22
C LEU A 125 -11.28 -6.04 7.71
N ASP A 126 -12.55 -6.16 7.36
CA ASP A 126 -13.37 -7.34 7.62
C ASP A 126 -14.24 -7.58 6.38
N LEU A 127 -14.00 -8.67 5.67
CA LEU A 127 -14.59 -8.96 4.37
C LEU A 127 -15.14 -10.38 4.29
N ASP A 128 -16.40 -10.48 3.91
CA ASP A 128 -17.04 -11.70 3.43
C ASP A 128 -17.00 -11.73 1.90
N MET A 129 -16.55 -12.85 1.35
CA MET A 129 -16.33 -13.03 -0.08
C MET A 129 -16.92 -14.36 -0.54
N GLY A 130 -17.52 -14.36 -1.73
CA GLY A 130 -17.89 -15.59 -2.43
C GLY A 130 -19.38 -15.72 -2.72
N THR A 131 -19.75 -16.83 -3.35
CA THR A 131 -21.12 -17.16 -3.72
C THR A 131 -21.37 -18.65 -3.63
N GLY A 132 -22.63 -19.03 -3.36
CA GLY A 132 -23.06 -20.41 -3.40
C GLY A 132 -22.32 -21.30 -2.40
N HIS A 133 -21.46 -22.18 -2.90
CA HIS A 133 -20.80 -23.23 -2.11
C HIS A 133 -19.33 -22.94 -1.75
N ILE A 134 -18.81 -21.76 -2.12
CA ILE A 134 -17.44 -21.37 -1.76
C ILE A 134 -17.50 -19.98 -1.13
N THR A 135 -16.99 -19.89 0.10
CA THR A 135 -16.94 -18.64 0.86
C THR A 135 -15.57 -18.46 1.49
N ASP A 136 -15.13 -17.22 1.58
CA ASP A 136 -13.93 -16.81 2.30
C ASP A 136 -14.25 -15.57 3.14
N HIS A 137 -13.68 -15.53 4.33
CA HIS A 137 -13.77 -14.46 5.29
C HIS A 137 -12.37 -13.98 5.59
N LEU A 138 -12.06 -12.75 5.22
CA LEU A 138 -10.76 -12.11 5.44
C LEU A 138 -10.90 -11.03 6.51
N VAL A 139 -10.21 -11.23 7.61
CA VAL A 139 -10.01 -10.20 8.64
C VAL A 139 -8.57 -9.75 8.62
N ALA A 140 -8.34 -8.44 8.59
CA ALA A 140 -7.00 -7.89 8.64
C ALA A 140 -6.90 -6.57 9.39
N SER A 141 -5.73 -6.31 9.95
CA SER A 141 -5.36 -5.05 10.56
C SER A 141 -4.02 -4.59 10.01
N GLY A 142 -3.95 -3.33 9.59
CA GLY A 142 -2.73 -2.73 9.10
C GLY A 142 -2.23 -1.62 10.01
N ARG A 143 -0.91 -1.48 10.08
CA ARG A 143 -0.23 -0.33 10.69
C ARG A 143 0.81 0.22 9.74
N LEU A 144 1.00 1.54 9.75
CA LEU A 144 2.08 2.16 8.99
C LEU A 144 3.42 1.59 9.43
N ALA A 145 4.22 1.16 8.45
CA ALA A 145 5.60 0.80 8.71
C ALA A 145 6.34 2.05 9.21
N PRO A 146 7.21 1.93 10.24
CA PRO A 146 8.07 3.04 10.62
C PRO A 146 8.90 3.43 9.40
N SER A 147 8.66 4.63 8.87
CA SER A 147 9.52 5.17 7.83
C SER A 147 10.91 5.33 8.44
N ALA A 148 11.88 4.51 8.01
CA ALA A 148 13.27 4.81 8.27
C ALA A 148 13.52 6.19 7.66
N SER A 149 13.72 7.20 8.50
CA SER A 149 14.02 8.55 8.04
C SER A 149 15.18 8.46 7.07
N ALA A 150 14.93 8.66 5.78
CA ALA A 150 15.99 8.81 4.80
C ALA A 150 16.90 9.91 5.37
N ALA A 151 18.17 9.59 5.62
CA ALA A 151 19.14 10.61 5.98
C ALA A 151 19.03 11.70 4.91
N GLU A 152 18.68 12.91 5.33
CA GLU A 152 18.39 13.99 4.41
C GLU A 152 19.53 14.10 3.38
N PRO A 153 19.24 14.23 2.08
CA PRO A 153 20.29 14.37 1.05
C PRO A 153 21.20 15.59 1.31
N THR A 154 20.76 16.54 2.13
CA THR A 154 21.54 17.66 2.63
C THR A 154 22.75 17.23 3.45
N VAL A 155 22.64 16.17 4.26
CA VAL A 155 23.74 15.70 5.13
C VAL A 155 24.87 15.09 4.31
N LEU A 156 24.55 14.38 3.22
CA LEU A 156 25.54 13.76 2.33
C LEU A 156 26.31 14.80 1.48
N LEU A 157 25.65 15.91 1.11
CA LEU A 157 26.27 17.04 0.40
C LEU A 157 27.23 17.83 1.29
N LEU A 158 26.91 18.05 2.57
CA LEU A 158 27.82 18.72 3.50
C LEU A 158 29.03 17.86 3.88
N SER A 159 28.86 16.54 4.05
CA SER A 159 29.97 15.65 4.41
C SER A 159 30.99 15.49 3.28
N THR A 160 30.54 15.49 2.02
CA THR A 160 31.43 15.38 0.85
C THR A 160 32.12 16.71 0.52
N ALA A 161 31.43 17.85 0.65
CA ALA A 161 32.05 19.16 0.48
C ALA A 161 33.13 19.46 1.55
N GLY A 162 32.91 19.05 2.81
CA GLY A 162 33.88 19.21 3.89
C GLY A 162 35.17 18.41 3.68
N LEU A 163 35.06 17.19 3.14
CA LEU A 163 36.21 16.32 2.86
C LEU A 163 37.04 16.80 1.67
N VAL A 164 36.40 17.34 0.62
CA VAL A 164 37.10 17.93 -0.53
C VAL A 164 37.78 19.25 -0.14
N GLY A 165 37.14 20.09 0.67
CA GLY A 165 37.74 21.32 1.19
C GLY A 165 39.00 21.09 2.03
N ALA A 166 38.98 20.07 2.91
CA ALA A 166 40.12 19.72 3.75
C ALA A 166 41.30 19.14 2.93
N ALA A 167 41.02 18.38 1.86
CA ALA A 167 42.05 17.81 0.98
C ALA A 167 42.77 18.89 0.16
N VAL A 168 42.05 19.92 -0.32
CA VAL A 168 42.63 21.02 -1.11
C VAL A 168 43.49 21.93 -0.24
N LEU A 169 43.04 22.29 0.99
CA LEU A 169 43.83 23.14 1.89
C LEU A 169 45.14 22.48 2.39
N ARG A 170 45.20 21.14 2.48
CA ARG A 170 46.42 20.43 2.88
C ARG A 170 47.48 20.41 1.78
N ARG A 171 47.08 20.52 0.50
CA ARG A 171 48.00 20.56 -0.65
C ARG A 171 48.68 21.92 -0.83
N PHE A 172 48.00 23.01 -0.46
CA PHE A 172 48.55 24.37 -0.56
C PHE A 172 49.45 24.81 0.61
N ARG A 173 49.51 24.05 1.71
CA ARG A 173 50.45 24.32 2.82
C ARG A 173 51.79 23.58 2.70
N ARG A 174 52.01 22.82 1.61
CA ARG A 174 53.24 22.04 1.37
C ARG A 174 53.89 22.36 0.01
N ALA A 175 53.54 23.48 -0.61
CA ALA A 175 54.24 24.03 -1.77
C ALA A 175 54.85 25.37 -1.40
#